data_AF-A0A2U3LJ68-F1
#
_entry.id   AF-A0A2U3LJ68-F1
#
_cell.length_a   1.000
_cell.length_b   1.000
_cell.length_c   1.000
_cell.angle_alpha   90.00
_cell.angle_beta   90.00
_cell.angle_gamma   90.00
#
_symmetry.space_group_name_H-M   'P 1'
#
loop_
_entity.id
_entity.type
_entity.pdbx_description
1 polymer ?
#
loop_
_entity_poly.entity_id
_entity_poly.type
_entity_poly.pdbx_seq_one_letter_code
_entity_poly.pdbx_strand_id
1 'polypeptide(L)'
;MRRRTTLTVSFFLFASLLAIAQQQERVDLNVIHKIKTAELGEGGGFGGGGRGGGAAGSKVMDTMYQLTDHYGPRLTNSPQFRRAGDWAVGQLKEWGMSNVHLEKWATGTGGGRGGPIPSWEITGYSGAMVEPTYMPIIGVPVAWTGSTNGSVTGEAVLAQIQTQADMDKFHGKLKGKIVLNSANAAGTVGPLDLPFPTAPLARRYTDTELTDLVPELLPTGGGRGGRGGGRGGRGGANANMTPEELQAFQTKLRSFVKDEGVLLTLQATARGESGTLFGGGAQNRMDTTNLPQVSITAEHYNRIARLLEHNVPVKLTFDIKTQFDTSNTDSFNVVAEIPGTTKPNELVMVGGHFDSWH
;
A
#
# COMPACT_ATOMS: atom_id res chain seq x y z
N MET A 1 -59.40 -5.17 43.13
CA MET A 1 -59.39 -4.23 41.99
C MET A 1 -58.02 -3.61 41.61
N ARG A 2 -56.91 -3.89 42.32
CA ARG A 2 -55.62 -3.19 42.14
C ARG A 2 -54.53 -3.88 41.31
N ARG A 3 -54.75 -5.11 40.81
CA ARG A 3 -53.74 -5.86 40.01
C ARG A 3 -53.94 -5.78 38.49
N ARG A 4 -55.11 -5.37 38.01
CA ARG A 4 -55.37 -5.26 36.55
C ARG A 4 -54.80 -3.97 35.97
N THR A 5 -54.79 -2.87 36.72
CA THR A 5 -54.32 -1.56 36.24
C THR A 5 -52.81 -1.45 36.07
N THR A 6 -52.01 -2.15 36.89
CA THR A 6 -50.54 -2.12 36.80
C THR A 6 -49.98 -2.91 35.62
N LEU A 7 -50.65 -4.00 35.23
CA LEU A 7 -50.29 -4.79 34.05
C LEU A 7 -50.61 -4.05 32.74
N THR A 8 -51.68 -3.26 32.70
CA THR A 8 -52.05 -2.48 31.50
C THR A 8 -51.07 -1.33 31.24
N VAL A 9 -50.62 -0.63 32.29
CA VAL A 9 -49.65 0.48 32.16
C VAL A 9 -48.27 -0.01 31.73
N SER A 10 -47.78 -1.13 32.28
CA SER A 10 -46.50 -1.72 31.85
C SER A 10 -46.54 -2.27 30.42
N PHE A 11 -47.68 -2.79 29.95
CA PHE A 11 -47.83 -3.26 28.58
C PHE A 11 -47.85 -2.09 27.57
N PHE A 12 -48.47 -0.95 27.91
CA PHE A 12 -48.43 0.24 27.06
C PHE A 12 -47.05 0.89 27.00
N LEU A 13 -46.28 0.88 28.09
CA LEU A 13 -44.88 1.36 28.12
C LEU A 13 -43.93 0.45 27.32
N PHE A 14 -44.11 -0.88 27.38
CA PHE A 14 -43.31 -1.80 26.57
C PHE A 14 -43.69 -1.78 25.09
N ALA A 15 -44.98 -1.65 24.77
CA ALA A 15 -45.47 -1.55 23.39
C ALA A 15 -45.04 -0.24 22.71
N SER A 16 -44.99 0.89 23.44
CA SER A 16 -44.47 2.15 22.92
C SER A 16 -42.95 2.12 22.74
N LEU A 17 -42.19 1.47 23.63
CA LEU A 17 -40.75 1.24 23.46
C LEU A 17 -40.43 0.34 22.25
N LEU A 18 -41.24 -0.69 21.99
CA LEU A 18 -41.13 -1.54 20.80
C LEU A 18 -41.53 -0.81 19.50
N ALA A 19 -42.54 0.07 19.55
CA ALA A 19 -42.94 0.88 18.39
C ALA A 19 -41.88 1.94 18.03
N ILE A 20 -41.18 2.51 19.02
CA ILE A 20 -40.05 3.43 18.81
C ILE A 20 -38.84 2.67 18.26
N ALA A 21 -38.61 1.43 18.70
CA ALA A 21 -37.52 0.58 18.19
C ALA A 21 -37.76 0.05 16.76
N GLN A 22 -39.02 0.03 16.29
CA GLN A 22 -39.40 -0.42 14.95
C GLN A 22 -39.76 0.71 13.98
N GLN A 23 -39.57 1.98 14.34
CA GLN A 23 -39.77 3.06 13.39
C GLN A 23 -38.62 3.05 12.38
N GLN A 24 -38.79 2.27 11.32
CA GLN A 24 -37.91 2.24 10.16
C GLN A 24 -37.77 3.66 9.64
N GLU A 25 -36.55 4.22 9.72
CA GLU A 25 -36.28 5.56 9.20
C GLU A 25 -36.75 5.63 7.75
N ARG A 26 -37.60 6.62 7.45
CA ARG A 26 -38.04 6.85 6.08
C ARG A 26 -36.86 7.40 5.30
N VAL A 27 -36.21 6.51 4.53
CA VAL A 27 -35.16 6.90 3.59
C VAL A 27 -35.76 7.83 2.53
N ASP A 28 -35.22 9.04 2.40
CA ASP A 28 -35.61 9.96 1.33
C ASP A 28 -35.01 9.51 0.00
N LEU A 29 -35.78 8.71 -0.74
CA LEU A 29 -35.40 8.21 -2.05
C LEU A 29 -35.20 9.33 -3.08
N ASN A 30 -35.83 10.50 -2.89
CA ASN A 30 -35.62 11.64 -3.79
C ASN A 30 -34.22 12.23 -3.62
N VAL A 31 -33.71 12.31 -2.40
CA VAL A 31 -32.32 12.74 -2.14
C VAL A 31 -31.33 11.75 -2.75
N ILE A 32 -31.56 10.44 -2.58
CA ILE A 32 -30.72 9.41 -3.21
C ILE A 32 -30.73 9.57 -4.74
N HIS A 33 -31.90 9.80 -5.34
CA HIS A 33 -31.99 10.04 -6.78
C HIS A 33 -31.22 11.30 -7.19
N LYS A 34 -31.37 12.41 -6.47
CA LYS A 34 -30.64 13.66 -6.76
C LYS A 34 -29.13 13.46 -6.71
N ILE A 35 -28.62 12.77 -5.69
CA ILE A 35 -27.18 12.44 -5.58
C ILE A 35 -26.74 11.57 -6.77
N LYS A 36 -27.50 10.52 -7.11
CA LYS A 36 -27.19 9.66 -8.25
C LYS A 36 -27.18 10.42 -9.58
N THR A 37 -28.16 11.31 -9.80
CA THR A 37 -28.22 12.12 -11.02
C THR A 37 -27.06 13.12 -11.08
N ALA A 38 -26.70 13.75 -9.96
CA ALA A 38 -25.57 14.67 -9.90
C ALA A 38 -24.23 13.97 -10.21
N GLU A 39 -24.05 12.74 -9.74
CA GLU A 39 -22.79 11.99 -9.92
C GLU A 39 -22.71 11.18 -11.22
N LEU A 40 -23.82 10.59 -11.68
CA LEU A 40 -23.83 9.65 -12.81
C LEU A 40 -24.55 10.18 -14.06
N GLY A 41 -25.15 11.38 -13.98
CA GLY A 41 -26.05 11.91 -15.00
C GLY A 41 -27.34 11.09 -15.14
N GLU A 42 -28.21 11.47 -16.08
CA GLU A 42 -29.45 10.71 -16.40
C GLU A 42 -29.19 9.36 -17.10
N GLY A 43 -27.93 8.95 -17.26
CA GLY A 43 -27.51 7.73 -17.97
C GLY A 43 -26.69 6.72 -17.15
N GLY A 44 -26.42 6.97 -15.85
CA GLY A 44 -25.82 5.97 -14.96
C GLY A 44 -24.33 5.65 -15.19
N GLY A 45 -23.63 6.43 -16.01
CA GLY A 45 -22.22 6.19 -16.37
C GLY A 45 -21.25 7.00 -15.52
N PHE A 46 -20.22 6.34 -14.98
CA PHE A 46 -19.05 7.04 -14.44
C PHE A 46 -18.32 7.79 -15.57
N GLY A 47 -18.20 9.11 -15.45
CA GLY A 47 -17.47 9.94 -16.40
C GLY A 47 -18.35 10.57 -17.48
N GLY A 48 -19.29 11.43 -17.07
CA GLY A 48 -20.07 12.33 -17.95
C GLY A 48 -19.21 13.39 -18.63
N GLY A 49 -18.17 12.97 -19.35
CA GLY A 49 -17.26 13.78 -20.15
C GLY A 49 -17.40 13.42 -21.64
N GLY A 50 -18.62 13.37 -22.16
CA GLY A 50 -18.82 13.60 -23.58
C GLY A 50 -18.32 15.01 -23.91
N ARG A 51 -17.50 15.16 -24.94
CA ARG A 51 -17.10 16.47 -25.49
C ARG A 51 -18.36 17.25 -25.91
N GLY A 52 -18.99 17.96 -24.97
CA GLY A 52 -20.21 18.71 -25.24
C GLY A 52 -21.14 18.86 -24.03
N GLY A 53 -20.82 19.79 -23.13
CA GLY A 53 -21.77 20.69 -22.46
C GLY A 53 -22.89 20.13 -21.57
N GLY A 54 -22.73 20.25 -20.25
CA GLY A 54 -23.82 20.26 -19.28
C GLY A 54 -23.29 20.48 -17.85
N ALA A 55 -23.66 21.59 -17.21
CA ALA A 55 -23.02 22.17 -16.02
C ALA A 55 -23.24 21.43 -14.67
N ALA A 56 -23.45 20.12 -14.66
CA ALA A 56 -23.62 19.33 -13.43
C ALA A 56 -23.07 17.91 -13.60
N GLY A 57 -21.73 17.79 -13.69
CA GLY A 57 -21.03 16.52 -13.76
C GLY A 57 -20.21 16.26 -12.50
N SER A 58 -20.01 14.98 -12.17
CA SER A 58 -19.17 14.53 -11.06
C SER A 58 -17.79 15.19 -11.05
N LYS A 59 -17.32 15.56 -9.85
CA LYS A 59 -15.97 16.08 -9.60
C LYS A 59 -14.94 15.01 -9.32
N VAL A 60 -15.30 13.73 -9.47
CA VAL A 60 -14.40 12.60 -9.18
C VAL A 60 -13.14 12.65 -10.05
N MET A 61 -13.26 12.95 -11.34
CA MET A 61 -12.09 12.98 -12.23
C MET A 61 -11.17 14.18 -11.95
N ASP A 62 -11.74 15.34 -11.60
CA ASP A 62 -10.96 16.52 -11.19
C ASP A 62 -10.21 16.24 -9.88
N THR A 63 -10.89 15.65 -8.89
CA THR A 63 -10.30 15.21 -7.62
C THR A 63 -9.22 14.17 -7.84
N MET A 64 -9.47 13.21 -8.73
CA MET A 64 -8.50 12.16 -9.07
C MET A 64 -7.26 12.78 -9.68
N TYR A 65 -7.39 13.66 -10.69
CA TYR A 65 -6.26 14.39 -11.28
C TYR A 65 -5.40 15.10 -10.22
N GLN A 66 -6.02 15.76 -9.25
CA GLN A 66 -5.29 16.41 -8.18
C GLN A 66 -4.49 15.40 -7.35
N LEU A 67 -5.12 14.29 -6.95
CA LEU A 67 -4.48 13.27 -6.11
C LEU A 67 -3.48 12.37 -6.84
N THR A 68 -3.66 12.10 -8.14
CA THR A 68 -2.86 11.14 -8.91
C THR A 68 -1.81 11.79 -9.80
N ASP A 69 -2.12 12.94 -10.40
CA ASP A 69 -1.25 13.57 -11.39
C ASP A 69 -0.54 14.80 -10.81
N HIS A 70 -1.28 15.66 -10.09
CA HIS A 70 -0.71 16.91 -9.56
C HIS A 70 0.14 16.68 -8.31
N TYR A 71 -0.43 16.06 -7.27
CA TYR A 71 0.32 15.69 -6.06
C TYR A 71 1.07 14.37 -6.21
N GLY A 72 0.62 13.51 -7.12
CA GLY A 72 1.32 12.28 -7.46
C GLY A 72 1.38 11.29 -6.29
N PRO A 73 2.48 10.54 -6.15
CA PRO A 73 2.68 9.59 -5.06
C PRO A 73 2.78 10.25 -3.68
N ARG A 74 2.05 9.71 -2.70
CA ARG A 74 1.80 10.35 -1.38
C ARG A 74 2.18 9.42 -0.23
N LEU A 75 3.41 8.93 -0.25
CA LEU A 75 3.97 8.11 0.82
C LEU A 75 3.82 8.81 2.16
N THR A 76 3.38 8.09 3.19
CA THR A 76 3.15 8.65 4.53
C THR A 76 4.30 9.54 4.98
N ASN A 77 3.97 10.76 5.43
CA ASN A 77 4.88 11.82 5.86
C ASN A 77 5.81 12.44 4.80
N SER A 78 5.79 11.97 3.54
CA SER A 78 6.52 12.63 2.44
C SER A 78 6.07 14.09 2.23
N PRO A 79 6.89 14.94 1.57
CA PRO A 79 6.49 16.31 1.26
C PRO A 79 5.17 16.40 0.48
N GLN A 80 4.94 15.46 -0.44
CA GLN A 80 3.76 15.39 -1.30
C GLN A 80 2.52 14.97 -0.50
N PHE A 81 2.66 14.02 0.43
CA PHE A 81 1.59 13.66 1.37
C PHE A 81 1.11 14.88 2.17
N ARG A 82 2.04 15.67 2.71
CA ARG A 82 1.69 16.88 3.49
C ARG A 82 1.02 17.95 2.63
N ARG A 83 1.59 18.26 1.46
CA ARG A 83 1.00 19.23 0.51
C ARG A 83 -0.39 18.81 0.03
N ALA A 84 -0.59 17.52 -0.25
CA ALA A 84 -1.90 17.00 -0.64
C ALA A 84 -2.91 17.09 0.51
N GLY A 85 -2.48 16.89 1.77
CA GLY A 85 -3.32 17.10 2.94
C GLY A 85 -3.79 18.55 3.08
N ASP A 86 -2.88 19.50 2.93
CA ASP A 86 -3.21 20.94 2.96
C ASP A 86 -4.21 21.31 1.85
N TRP A 87 -4.00 20.77 0.64
CA TRP A 87 -4.93 20.93 -0.47
C TRP A 87 -6.30 20.33 -0.17
N ALA A 88 -6.36 19.11 0.37
CA ALA A 88 -7.62 18.44 0.68
C ALA A 88 -8.42 19.25 1.71
N VAL A 89 -7.76 19.80 2.72
CA VAL A 89 -8.38 20.73 3.68
C VAL A 89 -8.90 21.99 2.98
N GLY A 90 -8.13 22.57 2.06
CA GLY A 90 -8.57 23.72 1.27
C GLY A 90 -9.82 23.42 0.44
N GLN A 91 -9.83 22.31 -0.30
CA GLN A 91 -10.96 21.89 -1.13
C GLN A 91 -12.21 21.55 -0.33
N LEU A 92 -12.07 20.84 0.79
CA LEU A 92 -13.21 20.51 1.64
C LEU A 92 -13.85 21.78 2.24
N LYS A 93 -13.05 22.80 2.56
CA LYS A 93 -13.56 24.12 2.97
C LYS A 93 -14.27 24.85 1.83
N GLU A 94 -13.72 24.82 0.62
CA GLU A 94 -14.35 25.40 -0.57
C GLU A 94 -15.70 24.75 -0.88
N TRP A 95 -15.84 23.44 -0.67
CA TRP A 95 -17.10 22.71 -0.79
C TRP A 95 -18.09 22.98 0.36
N GLY A 96 -17.72 23.79 1.35
CA GLY A 96 -18.60 24.19 2.46
C GLY A 96 -18.70 23.17 3.59
N MET A 97 -17.76 22.22 3.70
CA MET A 97 -17.72 21.28 4.81
C MET A 97 -17.38 22.00 6.13
N SER A 98 -17.82 21.43 7.24
CA SER A 98 -17.54 21.90 8.60
C SER A 98 -16.40 21.13 9.25
N ASN A 99 -15.84 21.68 10.34
CA ASN A 99 -14.76 21.07 11.13
C ASN A 99 -13.58 20.53 10.28
N VAL A 100 -13.21 21.24 9.20
CA VAL A 100 -12.19 20.75 8.27
C VAL A 100 -10.78 21.00 8.80
N HIS A 101 -10.05 19.94 9.11
CA HIS A 101 -8.69 20.02 9.65
C HIS A 101 -7.85 18.78 9.39
N LEU A 102 -6.54 18.92 9.63
CA LEU A 102 -5.62 17.78 9.73
C LEU A 102 -5.59 17.30 11.19
N GLU A 103 -6.16 16.14 11.44
CA GLU A 103 -6.14 15.52 12.76
C GLU A 103 -4.82 14.76 12.95
N LYS A 104 -3.94 15.32 13.76
CA LYS A 104 -2.60 14.79 14.01
C LYS A 104 -2.66 13.49 14.82
N TRP A 105 -1.88 12.50 14.42
CA TRP A 105 -1.65 11.28 15.20
C TRP A 105 -0.18 10.87 15.19
N ALA A 106 0.27 10.32 16.32
CA ALA A 106 1.65 9.87 16.48
C ALA A 106 1.84 8.48 15.87
N THR A 107 2.78 8.35 14.94
CA THR A 107 3.08 7.06 14.30
C THR A 107 3.67 6.03 15.26
N GLY A 108 4.26 6.51 16.38
CA GLY A 108 4.88 5.69 17.41
C GLY A 108 3.93 5.07 18.46
N THR A 109 2.68 5.52 18.57
CA THR A 109 1.75 5.04 19.61
C THR A 109 0.36 4.75 19.01
N GLY A 110 0.03 3.45 18.84
CA GLY A 110 -1.35 3.01 18.62
C GLY A 110 -1.80 2.87 17.16
N GLY A 111 -1.23 1.92 16.41
CA GLY A 111 -1.84 1.43 15.15
C GLY A 111 -0.87 1.06 14.03
N GLY A 112 0.33 1.67 14.03
CA GLY A 112 1.41 1.31 13.12
C GLY A 112 2.21 0.13 13.65
N ARG A 113 2.12 -1.04 13.02
CA ARG A 113 3.14 -2.07 13.22
C ARG A 113 4.50 -1.48 12.76
N GLY A 114 5.36 -1.08 13.70
CA GLY A 114 6.77 -0.77 13.40
C GLY A 114 7.31 0.62 13.75
N GLY A 115 6.75 1.33 14.74
CA GLY A 115 7.35 2.55 15.29
C GLY A 115 7.22 3.80 14.39
N PRO A 116 7.97 4.88 14.67
CA PRO A 116 7.90 6.13 13.93
C PRO A 116 8.13 5.95 12.42
N ILE A 117 7.40 6.69 11.59
CA ILE A 117 7.54 6.70 10.13
C ILE A 117 8.16 8.03 9.71
N PRO A 118 9.40 8.07 9.20
CA PRO A 118 10.01 9.31 8.75
C PRO A 118 9.51 9.68 7.35
N SER A 119 9.66 10.96 7.02
CA SER A 119 9.52 11.42 5.65
C SER A 119 10.61 10.82 4.78
N TRP A 120 10.24 10.43 3.57
CA TRP A 120 11.17 9.90 2.57
C TRP A 120 10.67 10.22 1.16
N GLU A 121 11.58 10.57 0.26
CA GLU A 121 11.29 10.75 -1.16
C GLU A 121 12.45 10.31 -2.07
N ILE A 122 12.13 9.94 -3.32
CA ILE A 122 13.11 9.70 -4.38
C ILE A 122 13.23 10.96 -5.22
N THR A 123 14.46 11.42 -5.42
CA THR A 123 14.76 12.59 -6.27
C THR A 123 15.54 12.23 -7.53
N GLY A 124 16.00 10.99 -7.65
CA GLY A 124 16.66 10.49 -8.85
C GLY A 124 16.84 8.98 -8.85
N TYR A 125 16.69 8.39 -10.03
CA TYR A 125 16.94 6.98 -10.27
C TYR A 125 17.48 6.78 -11.68
N SER A 126 18.58 6.06 -11.79
CA SER A 126 19.01 5.43 -13.04
C SER A 126 19.56 4.04 -12.74
N GLY A 127 19.31 3.11 -13.65
CA GLY A 127 19.78 1.73 -13.53
C GLY A 127 19.95 1.12 -14.92
N ALA A 128 21.05 0.39 -15.13
CA ALA A 128 21.28 -0.33 -16.37
C ALA A 128 22.17 -1.56 -16.15
N MET A 129 21.95 -2.58 -16.97
CA MET A 129 22.97 -3.59 -17.25
C MET A 129 23.95 -3.00 -18.27
N VAL A 130 25.25 -3.04 -17.97
CA VAL A 130 26.31 -2.50 -18.85
C VAL A 130 27.14 -3.60 -19.49
N GLU A 131 27.21 -4.78 -18.86
CA GLU A 131 27.79 -6.01 -19.43
C GLU A 131 26.85 -7.18 -19.16
N PRO A 132 26.72 -8.17 -20.07
CA PRO A 132 27.44 -8.30 -21.36
C PRO A 132 26.81 -7.47 -22.50
N THR A 133 25.62 -6.94 -22.30
CA THR A 133 24.91 -6.12 -23.29
C THR A 133 24.16 -5.03 -22.56
N TYR A 134 24.21 -3.82 -23.11
CA TYR A 134 23.49 -2.69 -22.54
C TYR A 134 21.98 -2.98 -22.47
N MET A 135 21.37 -2.75 -21.31
CA MET A 135 19.92 -2.78 -21.12
C MET A 135 19.53 -1.76 -20.04
N PRO A 136 18.70 -0.75 -20.33
CA PRO A 136 18.15 0.12 -19.29
C PRO A 136 17.25 -0.71 -18.39
N ILE A 137 17.33 -0.49 -17.08
CA ILE A 137 16.55 -1.24 -16.09
C ILE A 137 15.34 -0.41 -15.66
N ILE A 138 14.15 -0.95 -15.89
CA ILE A 138 12.90 -0.43 -15.34
C ILE A 138 12.79 -0.95 -13.89
N GLY A 139 12.78 -0.02 -12.95
CA GLY A 139 12.66 -0.32 -11.53
C GLY A 139 12.34 0.91 -10.69
N VAL A 140 12.01 0.66 -9.43
CA VAL A 140 11.69 1.68 -8.43
C VAL A 140 12.47 1.36 -7.15
N PRO A 141 13.27 2.30 -6.60
CA PRO A 141 13.82 2.19 -5.26
C PRO A 141 12.72 1.90 -4.25
N VAL A 142 12.95 1.01 -3.28
CA VAL A 142 11.91 0.75 -2.25
C VAL A 142 11.85 1.89 -1.24
N ALA A 143 10.66 2.14 -0.66
CA ALA A 143 10.47 3.21 0.31
C ALA A 143 11.43 3.05 1.48
N TRP A 144 11.97 4.17 1.96
CA TRP A 144 12.97 4.22 3.04
C TRP A 144 14.28 3.49 2.72
N THR A 145 14.61 3.27 1.44
CA THR A 145 15.96 2.82 1.05
C THR A 145 16.97 3.97 1.05
N GLY A 146 18.23 3.66 1.34
CA GLY A 146 19.32 4.61 1.26
C GLY A 146 19.66 5.00 -0.18
N SER A 147 20.43 6.07 -0.32
CA SER A 147 21.00 6.50 -1.59
C SER A 147 22.26 5.73 -1.93
N THR A 148 22.62 5.70 -3.22
CA THR A 148 24.01 5.42 -3.61
C THR A 148 24.85 6.68 -3.48
N ASN A 149 26.15 6.55 -3.24
CA ASN A 149 27.07 7.69 -3.21
C ASN A 149 27.48 8.07 -4.65
N GLY A 150 26.50 8.55 -5.43
CA GLY A 150 26.61 8.71 -6.87
C GLY A 150 26.44 7.39 -7.62
N SER A 151 26.93 7.34 -8.87
CA SER A 151 26.86 6.13 -9.69
C SER A 151 27.78 5.03 -9.13
N VAL A 152 27.19 3.86 -8.87
CA VAL A 152 27.91 2.65 -8.46
C VAL A 152 27.80 1.60 -9.56
N THR A 153 28.89 0.88 -9.83
CA THR A 153 28.93 -0.22 -10.79
C THR A 153 29.51 -1.45 -10.12
N GLY A 154 28.84 -2.58 -10.26
CA GLY A 154 29.26 -3.83 -9.63
C GLY A 154 28.81 -5.06 -10.41
N GLU A 155 29.48 -6.18 -10.14
CA GLU A 155 29.06 -7.48 -10.66
C GLU A 155 27.78 -7.95 -9.97
N ALA A 156 26.83 -8.43 -10.76
CA ALA A 156 25.59 -9.02 -10.26
C ALA A 156 25.84 -10.44 -9.75
N VAL A 157 25.21 -10.80 -8.63
CA VAL A 157 25.28 -12.15 -8.07
C VAL A 157 23.89 -12.59 -7.59
N LEU A 158 23.54 -13.85 -7.83
CA LEU A 158 22.38 -14.49 -7.18
C LEU A 158 22.82 -14.96 -5.79
N ALA A 159 22.19 -14.44 -4.73
CA ALA A 159 22.51 -14.85 -3.36
C ALA A 159 21.27 -15.33 -2.61
N GLN A 160 21.19 -16.64 -2.41
CA GLN A 160 20.22 -17.27 -1.53
C GLN A 160 20.72 -17.20 -0.09
N ILE A 161 20.18 -16.27 0.71
CA ILE A 161 20.53 -16.17 2.15
C ILE A 161 19.26 -16.27 2.97
N GLN A 162 18.91 -17.51 3.35
CA GLN A 162 17.73 -17.80 4.15
C GLN A 162 18.07 -18.36 5.53
N THR A 163 19.30 -18.82 5.74
CA THR A 163 19.76 -19.42 6.99
C THR A 163 21.08 -18.82 7.46
N GLN A 164 21.48 -19.14 8.70
CA GLN A 164 22.82 -18.80 9.18
C GLN A 164 23.92 -19.44 8.31
N ALA A 165 23.74 -20.72 7.93
CA ALA A 165 24.71 -21.42 7.10
C ALA A 165 24.90 -20.75 5.73
N ASP A 166 23.85 -20.14 5.18
CA ASP A 166 23.97 -19.35 3.96
C ASP A 166 24.81 -18.08 4.17
N MET A 167 24.65 -17.38 5.30
CA MET A 167 25.50 -16.23 5.63
C MET A 167 26.96 -16.65 5.69
N ASP A 168 27.26 -17.76 6.36
CA ASP A 168 28.62 -18.28 6.48
C ASP A 168 29.19 -18.66 5.09
N LYS A 169 28.35 -19.22 4.21
CA LYS A 169 28.72 -19.55 2.82
C LYS A 169 29.08 -18.31 2.00
N PHE A 170 28.38 -17.19 2.21
CA PHE A 170 28.57 -15.95 1.45
C PHE A 170 29.54 -14.96 2.11
N HIS A 171 29.97 -15.22 3.34
CA HIS A 171 30.88 -14.34 4.07
C HIS A 171 32.19 -14.07 3.30
N GLY A 172 32.56 -12.80 3.18
CA GLY A 172 33.71 -12.30 2.45
C GLY A 172 33.57 -12.32 0.92
N LYS A 173 32.40 -12.65 0.37
CA LYS A 173 32.21 -12.85 -1.09
C LYS A 173 31.33 -11.79 -1.75
N LEU A 174 30.67 -10.93 -0.98
CA LEU A 174 29.68 -9.99 -1.51
C LEU A 174 30.16 -8.53 -1.61
N LYS A 175 31.40 -8.27 -1.23
CA LYS A 175 32.01 -6.94 -1.31
C LYS A 175 31.99 -6.38 -2.73
N GLY A 176 31.38 -5.20 -2.91
CA GLY A 176 31.28 -4.52 -4.20
C GLY A 176 30.30 -5.18 -5.19
N LYS A 177 29.49 -6.15 -4.74
CA LYS A 177 28.52 -6.84 -5.59
C LYS A 177 27.15 -6.19 -5.54
N ILE A 178 26.35 -6.45 -6.57
CA ILE A 178 24.93 -6.13 -6.64
C ILE A 178 24.16 -7.44 -6.49
N VAL A 179 23.39 -7.57 -5.42
CA VAL A 179 22.81 -8.86 -5.00
C VAL A 179 21.37 -8.99 -5.49
N LEU A 180 21.09 -10.01 -6.30
CA LEU A 180 19.74 -10.44 -6.67
C LEU A 180 19.23 -11.46 -5.64
N ASN A 181 18.04 -11.23 -5.08
CA ASN A 181 17.54 -12.01 -3.94
C ASN A 181 16.05 -12.40 -3.99
N SER A 182 15.37 -12.28 -5.14
CA SER A 182 13.99 -12.77 -5.27
C SER A 182 13.96 -14.28 -5.38
N ALA A 183 13.10 -14.90 -4.57
CA ALA A 183 12.81 -16.32 -4.63
C ALA A 183 11.72 -16.63 -5.66
N ASN A 184 11.90 -17.71 -6.43
CA ASN A 184 10.92 -18.27 -7.35
C ASN A 184 9.86 -19.13 -6.63
N ALA A 185 8.98 -19.77 -7.39
CA ALA A 185 7.92 -20.65 -6.84
C ALA A 185 8.45 -21.85 -6.04
N ALA A 186 9.68 -22.32 -6.34
CA ALA A 186 10.36 -23.37 -5.59
C ALA A 186 11.07 -22.85 -4.32
N GLY A 187 11.00 -21.55 -4.03
CA GLY A 187 11.66 -20.93 -2.89
C GLY A 187 13.16 -20.70 -3.08
N THR A 188 13.69 -20.84 -4.31
CA THR A 188 15.10 -20.61 -4.63
C THR A 188 15.33 -19.28 -5.35
N VAL A 189 16.49 -18.66 -5.15
CA VAL A 189 16.89 -17.41 -5.80
C VAL A 189 17.37 -17.73 -7.22
N GLY A 190 16.67 -17.18 -8.21
CA GLY A 190 16.89 -17.45 -9.63
C GLY A 190 15.77 -16.86 -10.48
N PRO A 191 15.68 -17.20 -11.78
CA PRO A 191 14.59 -16.76 -12.63
C PRO A 191 13.22 -17.11 -12.02
N LEU A 192 12.31 -16.16 -12.12
CA LEU A 192 10.92 -16.30 -11.69
C LEU A 192 10.08 -16.92 -12.80
N ASP A 193 9.14 -17.78 -12.40
CA ASP A 193 8.12 -18.29 -13.32
C ASP A 193 7.11 -17.18 -13.63
N LEU A 194 7.03 -16.79 -14.90
CA LEU A 194 6.06 -15.83 -15.40
C LEU A 194 5.04 -16.59 -16.26
N PRO A 195 3.90 -17.03 -15.69
CA PRO A 195 2.90 -17.77 -16.43
C PRO A 195 2.33 -16.90 -17.55
N PHE A 196 2.02 -17.52 -18.68
CA PHE A 196 1.25 -16.84 -19.72
C PHE A 196 -0.18 -16.60 -19.19
N PRO A 197 -0.66 -15.34 -19.11
CA PRO A 197 -1.97 -15.05 -18.56
C PRO A 197 -3.05 -15.52 -19.54
N THR A 198 -3.66 -16.67 -19.24
CA THR A 198 -4.80 -17.21 -20.01
C THR A 198 -6.15 -16.77 -19.46
N ALA A 199 -6.18 -16.19 -18.26
CA ALA A 199 -7.38 -15.68 -17.60
C ALA A 199 -7.49 -14.15 -17.75
N PRO A 200 -8.70 -13.59 -17.82
CA PRO A 200 -8.90 -12.15 -17.84
C PRO A 200 -8.42 -11.50 -16.54
N LEU A 201 -7.72 -10.36 -16.64
CA LEU A 201 -7.21 -9.60 -15.48
C LEU A 201 -8.31 -9.06 -14.56
N ALA A 202 -9.49 -8.80 -15.13
CA ALA A 202 -10.67 -8.40 -14.40
C ALA A 202 -11.88 -9.17 -14.93
N ARG A 203 -12.70 -9.69 -14.00
CA ARG A 203 -14.02 -10.25 -14.30
C ARG A 203 -15.02 -9.68 -13.32
N ARG A 204 -16.26 -9.48 -13.77
CA ARG A 204 -17.35 -9.17 -12.87
C ARG A 204 -17.69 -10.43 -12.08
N TYR A 205 -17.92 -10.27 -10.78
CA TYR A 205 -18.53 -11.32 -9.99
C TYR A 205 -19.96 -11.54 -10.47
N THR A 206 -20.41 -12.79 -10.48
CA THR A 206 -21.83 -13.12 -10.65
C THR A 206 -22.59 -12.75 -9.38
N ASP A 207 -23.92 -12.64 -9.46
CA ASP A 207 -24.75 -12.36 -8.28
C ASP A 207 -24.58 -13.43 -7.19
N THR A 208 -24.40 -14.70 -7.59
CA THR A 208 -24.09 -15.80 -6.67
C THR A 208 -22.75 -15.61 -6.00
N GLU A 209 -21.69 -15.31 -6.77
CA GLU A 209 -20.37 -15.06 -6.20
C GLU A 209 -20.37 -13.84 -5.27
N LEU A 210 -21.12 -12.79 -5.59
CA LEU A 210 -21.28 -11.64 -4.69
C LEU A 210 -21.98 -12.03 -3.39
N THR A 211 -23.01 -12.87 -3.48
CA THR A 211 -23.75 -13.37 -2.31
C THR A 211 -22.83 -14.21 -1.41
N ASP A 212 -22.02 -15.09 -2.01
CA ASP A 212 -21.05 -15.92 -1.29
C ASP A 212 -19.92 -15.11 -0.64
N LEU A 213 -19.67 -13.89 -1.13
CA LEU A 213 -18.69 -12.96 -0.56
C LEU A 213 -19.20 -12.16 0.63
N VAL A 214 -20.52 -12.14 0.89
CA VAL A 214 -21.09 -11.47 2.06
C VAL A 214 -20.73 -12.29 3.29
N PRO A 215 -19.81 -11.84 4.16
CA PRO A 215 -19.54 -12.54 5.40
C PRO A 215 -20.79 -12.45 6.28
N GLU A 216 -21.13 -13.53 6.99
CA GLU A 216 -22.07 -13.45 8.12
C GLU A 216 -21.50 -12.45 9.14
N LEU A 217 -22.01 -11.22 9.14
CA LEU A 217 -21.60 -10.16 10.06
C LEU A 217 -22.16 -10.46 11.45
N LEU A 218 -21.49 -11.34 12.19
CA LEU A 218 -21.60 -11.38 13.66
C LEU A 218 -20.32 -10.82 14.29
N PRO A 219 -20.44 -9.99 15.33
CA PRO A 219 -19.28 -9.42 16.03
C PRO A 219 -18.68 -10.50 16.94
N THR A 220 -17.86 -11.39 16.37
CA THR A 220 -16.91 -12.18 17.15
C THR A 220 -15.50 -11.75 16.75
N GLY A 221 -14.82 -11.11 17.70
CA GLY A 221 -13.41 -10.70 17.70
C GLY A 221 -12.67 -10.92 16.38
N GLY A 222 -12.66 -9.89 15.53
CA GLY A 222 -12.17 -9.95 14.16
C GLY A 222 -10.74 -10.47 14.03
N GLY A 223 -10.63 -11.75 13.68
CA GLY A 223 -9.49 -12.26 12.93
C GLY A 223 -9.56 -11.68 11.52
N ARG A 224 -8.69 -10.71 11.21
CA ARG A 224 -8.51 -10.20 9.84
C ARG A 224 -8.20 -11.37 8.89
N GLY A 225 -9.21 -11.82 8.16
CA GLY A 225 -9.07 -12.62 6.95
C GLY A 225 -8.45 -11.74 5.86
N GLY A 226 -7.15 -11.49 5.98
CA GLY A 226 -6.37 -10.85 4.94
C GLY A 226 -6.29 -11.78 3.75
N ARG A 227 -7.03 -11.47 2.67
CA ARG A 227 -6.65 -11.92 1.33
C ARG A 227 -5.21 -11.49 1.12
N GLY A 228 -4.31 -12.47 1.21
CA GLY A 228 -2.89 -12.24 1.35
C GLY A 228 -2.38 -11.34 0.24
N GLY A 229 -1.96 -10.12 0.60
CA GLY A 229 -0.70 -9.60 0.11
C GLY A 229 0.37 -10.56 0.60
N GLY A 230 1.07 -11.32 -0.22
CA GLY A 230 2.04 -10.70 -1.10
C GLY A 230 3.25 -10.16 -0.36
N ARG A 231 3.29 -10.31 0.97
CA ARG A 231 4.56 -10.60 1.62
C ARG A 231 5.13 -11.77 0.85
N GLY A 232 6.31 -11.58 0.24
CA GLY A 232 7.06 -12.66 -0.41
C GLY A 232 6.87 -13.91 0.43
N GLY A 233 6.30 -14.95 -0.18
CA GLY A 233 5.81 -16.10 0.54
C GLY A 233 6.87 -16.57 1.53
N ARG A 234 6.42 -16.97 2.73
CA ARG A 234 7.21 -17.78 3.64
C ARG A 234 7.56 -19.10 2.94
N GLY A 235 8.52 -19.05 2.03
CA GLY A 235 9.04 -20.16 1.27
C GLY A 235 10.44 -20.50 1.78
N GLY A 236 10.78 -21.79 1.81
CA GLY A 236 12.06 -22.27 2.28
C GLY A 236 12.20 -22.31 3.81
N ALA A 237 13.44 -22.24 4.30
CA ALA A 237 13.82 -22.51 5.68
C ALA A 237 13.15 -21.60 6.74
N ASN A 238 12.62 -20.45 6.31
CA ASN A 238 11.99 -19.46 7.20
C ASN A 238 10.49 -19.66 7.39
N ALA A 239 9.89 -20.68 6.76
CA ALA A 239 8.47 -20.95 6.86
C ALA A 239 8.01 -21.35 8.28
N ASN A 240 8.92 -21.98 9.04
CA ASN A 240 8.65 -22.50 10.39
C ASN A 240 9.10 -21.55 11.51
N MET A 241 9.70 -20.39 11.20
CA MET A 241 10.13 -19.43 12.21
C MET A 241 8.93 -18.71 12.85
N THR A 242 9.02 -18.51 14.16
CA THR A 242 8.14 -17.57 14.88
C THR A 242 8.35 -16.14 14.36
N PRO A 243 7.37 -15.24 14.54
CA PRO A 243 7.54 -13.83 14.17
C PRO A 243 8.79 -13.17 14.77
N GLU A 244 9.12 -13.52 16.01
CA GLU A 244 10.29 -13.02 16.75
C GLU A 244 11.60 -13.53 16.14
N GLU A 245 11.70 -14.82 15.86
CA GLU A 245 12.86 -15.43 15.20
C GLU A 245 13.09 -14.86 13.80
N LEU A 246 12.00 -14.68 13.03
CA LEU A 246 12.08 -14.08 11.70
C LEU A 246 12.59 -12.64 11.78
N GLN A 247 12.11 -11.85 12.75
CA GLN A 247 12.56 -10.48 12.96
C GLN A 247 14.06 -10.42 13.35
N ALA A 248 14.50 -11.34 14.21
CA ALA A 248 15.90 -11.47 14.60
C ALA A 248 16.77 -11.86 13.39
N PHE A 249 16.35 -12.85 12.60
CA PHE A 249 17.04 -13.27 11.38
C PHE A 249 17.12 -12.13 10.35
N GLN A 250 16.03 -11.42 10.08
CA GLN A 250 16.00 -10.29 9.16
C GLN A 250 16.91 -9.14 9.64
N THR A 251 16.99 -8.92 10.95
CA THR A 251 17.92 -7.94 11.53
C THR A 251 19.36 -8.37 11.31
N LYS A 252 19.69 -9.63 11.57
CA LYS A 252 21.03 -10.19 11.33
C LYS A 252 21.42 -10.16 9.86
N LEU A 253 20.50 -10.52 8.96
CA LEU A 253 20.72 -10.49 7.52
C LEU A 253 21.04 -9.09 7.02
N ARG A 254 20.33 -8.07 7.51
CA ARG A 254 20.62 -6.68 7.14
C ARG A 254 22.01 -6.24 7.57
N SER A 255 22.40 -6.55 8.81
CA SER A 255 23.76 -6.27 9.29
C SER A 255 24.79 -7.00 8.42
N PHE A 256 24.59 -8.30 8.18
CA PHE A 256 25.49 -9.11 7.35
C PHE A 256 25.69 -8.53 5.95
N VAL A 257 24.60 -8.24 5.21
CA VAL A 257 24.69 -7.73 3.84
C VAL A 257 25.37 -6.34 3.81
N LYS A 258 25.15 -5.52 4.84
CA LYS A 258 25.80 -4.21 4.99
C LYS A 258 27.30 -4.36 5.29
N ASP A 259 27.66 -5.21 6.25
CA ASP A 259 29.04 -5.44 6.69
C ASP A 259 29.89 -6.11 5.59
N GLU A 260 29.29 -6.95 4.77
CA GLU A 260 29.91 -7.52 3.57
C GLU A 260 30.31 -6.45 2.53
N GLY A 261 29.73 -5.26 2.59
CA GLY A 261 29.99 -4.18 1.63
C GLY A 261 29.29 -4.41 0.28
N VAL A 262 28.07 -4.96 0.30
CA VAL A 262 27.18 -5.00 -0.87
C VAL A 262 26.87 -3.58 -1.33
N LEU A 263 26.80 -3.36 -2.64
CA LEU A 263 26.48 -2.03 -3.20
C LEU A 263 24.98 -1.73 -3.14
N LEU A 264 24.15 -2.70 -3.56
CA LEU A 264 22.70 -2.64 -3.49
C LEU A 264 22.08 -4.03 -3.67
N THR A 265 20.81 -4.17 -3.29
CA THR A 265 20.01 -5.37 -3.56
C THR A 265 18.96 -5.12 -4.62
N LEU A 266 18.75 -6.11 -5.48
CA LEU A 266 17.71 -6.14 -6.51
C LEU A 266 16.73 -7.25 -6.21
N GLN A 267 15.46 -6.88 -6.18
CA GLN A 267 14.36 -7.82 -6.13
C GLN A 267 13.48 -7.65 -7.36
N ALA A 268 13.07 -8.74 -7.96
CA ALA A 268 11.87 -8.73 -8.78
C ALA A 268 10.62 -8.68 -7.90
N THR A 269 9.65 -7.93 -8.37
CA THR A 269 8.36 -7.78 -7.72
C THR A 269 7.62 -9.12 -7.80
N ALA A 270 7.42 -9.80 -6.67
CA ALA A 270 6.89 -11.17 -6.61
C ALA A 270 5.45 -11.34 -7.15
N ARG A 271 4.79 -10.25 -7.55
CA ARG A 271 3.45 -10.21 -8.15
C ARG A 271 3.38 -9.42 -9.45
N GLY A 272 4.51 -8.83 -9.84
CA GLY A 272 4.59 -7.97 -11.01
C GLY A 272 4.88 -8.81 -12.22
N GLU A 273 3.95 -8.80 -13.16
CA GLU A 273 4.05 -9.46 -14.46
C GLU A 273 3.61 -8.46 -15.54
N SER A 274 4.02 -8.70 -16.79
CA SER A 274 3.64 -7.87 -17.93
C SER A 274 4.05 -6.40 -17.75
N GLY A 275 5.23 -6.17 -17.18
CA GLY A 275 5.75 -4.83 -16.88
C GLY A 275 5.16 -4.13 -15.66
N THR A 276 4.28 -4.79 -14.89
CA THR A 276 3.74 -4.24 -13.64
C THR A 276 4.81 -4.26 -12.55
N LEU A 277 5.04 -3.12 -11.89
CA LEU A 277 5.92 -3.02 -10.74
C LEU A 277 5.12 -2.83 -9.46
N PHE A 278 5.57 -3.47 -8.40
CA PHE A 278 5.11 -3.23 -7.05
C PHE A 278 6.24 -2.62 -6.23
N GLY A 279 6.00 -1.43 -5.70
CA GLY A 279 6.84 -0.87 -4.65
C GLY A 279 6.78 -1.72 -3.37
N GLY A 280 7.69 -1.42 -2.46
CA GLY A 280 7.71 -1.97 -1.12
C GLY A 280 8.40 -0.98 -0.20
N GLY A 281 8.52 -1.34 1.08
CA GLY A 281 9.25 -0.55 2.05
C GLY A 281 10.38 -1.34 2.69
N ALA A 282 11.49 -0.67 2.98
CA ALA A 282 12.55 -1.21 3.81
C ALA A 282 12.02 -1.61 5.20
N GLN A 283 12.59 -2.67 5.75
CA GLN A 283 12.14 -3.25 7.02
C GLN A 283 12.27 -2.28 8.21
N ASN A 284 13.36 -1.51 8.29
CA ASN A 284 13.51 -0.43 9.28
C ASN A 284 13.43 0.91 8.56
N ARG A 285 12.29 1.57 8.67
CA ARG A 285 12.01 2.84 7.99
C ARG A 285 12.85 4.00 8.52
N MET A 286 13.27 3.92 9.79
CA MET A 286 14.05 4.96 10.48
C MET A 286 15.55 4.89 10.19
N ASP A 287 16.05 3.80 9.61
CA ASP A 287 17.46 3.68 9.27
C ASP A 287 17.74 4.41 7.95
N THR A 288 18.22 5.65 8.06
CA THR A 288 18.65 6.48 6.91
C THR A 288 19.88 5.93 6.20
N THR A 289 20.53 4.92 6.79
CA THR A 289 21.70 4.21 6.25
C THR A 289 21.36 2.80 5.75
N ASN A 290 20.06 2.54 5.50
CA ASN A 290 19.63 1.32 4.83
C ASN A 290 20.42 1.12 3.53
N LEU A 291 20.88 -0.10 3.30
CA LEU A 291 21.46 -0.49 2.01
C LEU A 291 20.48 -0.11 0.87
N PRO A 292 20.95 0.47 -0.25
CA PRO A 292 20.11 0.73 -1.41
C PRO A 292 19.44 -0.54 -1.92
N GLN A 293 18.14 -0.49 -2.18
CA GLN A 293 17.35 -1.63 -2.67
C GLN A 293 16.39 -1.15 -3.74
N VAL A 294 16.30 -1.90 -4.83
CA VAL A 294 15.45 -1.56 -5.97
C VAL A 294 14.57 -2.76 -6.30
N SER A 295 13.28 -2.48 -6.49
CA SER A 295 12.36 -3.42 -7.11
C SER A 295 12.39 -3.21 -8.61
N ILE A 296 12.75 -4.25 -9.38
CA ILE A 296 12.83 -4.20 -10.84
C ILE A 296 11.77 -5.11 -11.46
N THR A 297 11.50 -4.92 -12.75
CA THR A 297 10.54 -5.76 -13.48
C THR A 297 11.02 -7.21 -13.48
N ALA A 298 10.08 -8.15 -13.39
CA ALA A 298 10.42 -9.56 -13.34
C ALA A 298 11.11 -10.00 -14.65
N GLU A 299 10.77 -9.40 -15.78
CA GLU A 299 11.36 -9.65 -17.08
C GLU A 299 12.85 -9.26 -17.12
N HIS A 300 13.21 -8.10 -16.56
CA HIS A 300 14.60 -7.65 -16.49
C HIS A 300 15.40 -8.48 -15.48
N TYR A 301 14.81 -8.77 -14.31
CA TYR A 301 15.41 -9.66 -13.32
C TYR A 301 15.71 -11.04 -13.91
N ASN A 302 14.74 -11.63 -14.61
CA ASN A 302 14.88 -12.95 -15.22
C ASN A 302 15.96 -12.98 -16.29
N ARG A 303 16.12 -11.92 -17.08
CA ARG A 303 17.22 -11.83 -18.03
C ARG A 303 18.57 -11.86 -17.32
N ILE A 304 18.74 -11.07 -16.26
CA ILE A 304 19.98 -11.04 -15.47
C ILE A 304 20.23 -12.40 -14.82
N ALA A 305 19.22 -12.97 -14.17
CA ALA A 305 19.31 -14.26 -13.50
C ALA A 305 19.70 -15.39 -14.46
N ARG A 306 19.08 -15.47 -15.65
CA ARG A 306 19.46 -16.46 -16.68
C ARG A 306 20.90 -16.29 -17.15
N LEU A 307 21.37 -15.06 -17.37
CA LEU A 307 22.78 -14.82 -17.73
C LEU A 307 23.72 -15.38 -16.65
N LEU A 308 23.42 -15.13 -15.39
CA LEU A 308 24.20 -15.63 -14.25
C LEU A 308 24.16 -17.16 -14.15
N GLU A 309 23.01 -17.80 -14.36
CA GLU A 309 22.88 -19.28 -14.39
C GLU A 309 23.69 -19.92 -15.52
N HIS A 310 23.84 -19.22 -16.65
CA HIS A 310 24.68 -19.63 -17.77
C HIS A 310 26.16 -19.21 -17.61
N ASN A 311 26.58 -18.79 -16.40
CA ASN A 311 27.94 -18.34 -16.09
C ASN A 311 28.43 -17.17 -16.96
N VAL A 312 27.51 -16.34 -17.45
CA VAL A 312 27.86 -15.11 -18.17
C VAL A 312 28.01 -13.99 -17.14
N PRO A 313 29.18 -13.35 -17.03
CA PRO A 313 29.37 -12.23 -16.12
C PRO A 313 28.43 -11.07 -16.46
N VAL A 314 27.79 -10.52 -15.44
CA VAL A 314 26.88 -9.37 -15.57
C VAL A 314 27.40 -8.22 -14.71
N LYS A 315 27.54 -7.04 -15.30
CA LYS A 315 27.78 -5.80 -14.55
C LYS A 315 26.59 -4.88 -14.68
N LEU A 316 26.17 -4.34 -13.54
CA LEU A 316 25.07 -3.39 -13.44
C LEU A 316 25.59 -2.07 -12.89
N THR A 317 24.97 -0.97 -13.32
CA THR A 317 25.24 0.37 -12.81
C THR A 317 23.95 1.00 -12.30
N PHE A 318 24.02 1.72 -11.18
CA PHE A 318 22.90 2.41 -10.56
C PHE A 318 23.33 3.76 -9.98
N ASP A 319 22.47 4.78 -10.09
CA ASP A 319 22.54 6.03 -9.32
C ASP A 319 21.15 6.25 -8.69
N ILE A 320 21.08 6.20 -7.36
CA ILE A 320 19.85 6.26 -6.57
C ILE A 320 19.98 7.43 -5.60
N LYS A 321 19.05 8.38 -5.68
CA LYS A 321 19.01 9.59 -4.83
C LYS A 321 17.72 9.62 -4.04
N THR A 322 17.87 9.51 -2.73
CA THR A 322 16.78 9.52 -1.75
C THR A 322 17.03 10.59 -0.70
N GLN A 323 15.97 11.15 -0.15
CA GLN A 323 16.04 12.12 0.93
C GLN A 323 15.21 11.62 2.11
N PHE A 324 15.72 11.83 3.32
CA PHE A 324 15.03 11.51 4.56
C PHE A 324 14.86 12.77 5.39
N ASP A 325 13.72 12.89 6.05
CA ASP A 325 13.53 13.83 7.15
C ASP A 325 12.89 13.11 8.33
N THR A 326 13.65 13.05 9.43
CA THR A 326 13.28 12.39 10.69
C THR A 326 12.83 13.39 11.75
N SER A 327 12.82 14.70 11.46
CA SER A 327 12.47 15.76 12.42
C SER A 327 10.99 15.75 12.80
N ASN A 328 10.12 15.28 11.88
CA ASN A 328 8.69 15.16 12.10
C ASN A 328 8.17 13.81 11.60
N THR A 329 7.93 12.90 12.54
CA THR A 329 7.36 11.57 12.29
C THR A 329 5.87 11.48 12.58
N ASP A 330 5.25 12.58 13.01
CA ASP A 330 3.81 12.63 13.20
C ASP A 330 3.10 12.76 11.85
N SER A 331 2.01 12.01 11.74
CA SER A 331 1.15 11.97 10.57
C SER A 331 -0.21 12.59 10.88
N PHE A 332 -1.12 12.57 9.93
CA PHE A 332 -2.46 13.11 10.09
C PHE A 332 -3.52 12.31 9.36
N ASN A 333 -4.77 12.45 9.80
CA ASN A 333 -5.96 12.18 9.01
C ASN A 333 -6.50 13.51 8.48
N VAL A 334 -7.14 13.49 7.31
CA VAL A 334 -7.94 14.62 6.84
C VAL A 334 -9.37 14.39 7.34
N VAL A 335 -9.88 15.31 8.16
CA VAL A 335 -11.22 15.20 8.77
C VAL A 335 -12.08 16.37 8.32
N ALA A 336 -13.33 16.08 7.97
CA ALA A 336 -14.36 17.04 7.61
C ALA A 336 -15.74 16.47 7.95
N GLU A 337 -16.69 17.37 8.21
CA GLU A 337 -18.02 17.02 8.70
C GLU A 337 -19.12 17.70 7.88
N ILE A 338 -20.25 17.00 7.74
CA ILE A 338 -21.54 17.59 7.36
C ILE A 338 -22.43 17.54 8.61
N PRO A 339 -22.70 18.67 9.28
CA PRO A 339 -23.48 18.68 10.50
C PRO A 339 -24.90 18.14 10.30
N GLY A 340 -25.32 17.22 11.18
CA GLY A 340 -26.70 16.75 11.23
C GLY A 340 -27.65 17.82 11.77
N THR A 341 -28.95 17.70 11.47
CA THR A 341 -29.97 18.64 11.92
C THR A 341 -30.78 18.10 13.11
N THR A 342 -31.55 17.04 12.91
CA THR A 342 -32.43 16.46 13.93
C THR A 342 -31.70 15.55 14.92
N LYS A 343 -30.58 14.95 14.48
CA LYS A 343 -29.74 14.02 15.24
C LYS A 343 -28.26 14.43 15.17
N PRO A 344 -27.88 15.62 15.63
CA PRO A 344 -26.51 16.14 15.47
C PRO A 344 -25.45 15.34 16.25
N ASN A 345 -25.86 14.48 17.18
CA ASN A 345 -24.97 13.64 17.98
C ASN A 345 -24.83 12.20 17.44
N GLU A 346 -25.51 11.86 16.34
CA GLU A 346 -25.36 10.57 15.66
C GLU A 346 -24.37 10.69 14.50
N LEU A 347 -23.52 9.67 14.31
CA LEU A 347 -22.42 9.70 13.34
C LEU A 347 -22.62 8.66 12.24
N VAL A 348 -22.47 9.12 10.99
CA VAL A 348 -22.21 8.25 9.84
C VAL A 348 -20.79 8.51 9.36
N MET A 349 -19.92 7.50 9.46
CA MET A 349 -18.52 7.62 9.07
C MET A 349 -18.28 7.00 7.70
N VAL A 350 -17.74 7.79 6.78
CA VAL A 350 -17.22 7.34 5.48
C VAL A 350 -15.74 7.68 5.43
N GLY A 351 -14.89 6.69 5.18
CA GLY A 351 -13.44 6.88 5.21
C GLY A 351 -12.71 5.98 4.23
N GLY A 352 -11.48 6.39 3.91
CA GLY A 352 -10.52 5.67 3.09
C GLY A 352 -9.10 6.03 3.50
N HIS A 353 -8.11 5.24 3.09
CA HIS A 353 -6.72 5.60 3.35
C HIS A 353 -6.31 6.76 2.44
N PHE A 354 -5.68 7.77 3.04
CA PHE A 354 -5.19 8.91 2.28
C PHE A 354 -3.79 8.66 1.75
N ASP A 355 -2.93 7.86 2.34
CA ASP A 355 -1.59 7.60 1.80
C ASP A 355 -1.60 6.74 0.53
N SER A 356 -0.52 6.80 -0.24
CA SER A 356 -0.22 5.85 -1.32
C SER A 356 1.24 5.41 -1.25
N TRP A 357 1.65 4.44 -2.06
CA TRP A 357 3.07 4.24 -2.33
C TRP A 357 3.65 5.40 -3.16
N HIS A 358 4.98 5.43 -3.26
CA HIS A 358 5.79 6.43 -3.94
C HIS A 358 6.04 6.12 -5.42
#